data_AF-A0A242A785-F1
#
_entry.id   AF-A0A242A785-F1
#
_cell.length_a   1.000
_cell.length_b   1.000
_cell.length_c   1.000
_cell.angle_alpha   90.00
_cell.angle_beta   90.00
_cell.angle_gamma   90.00
#
_symmetry.space_group_name_H-M   'P 1'
#
loop_
_entity.id
_entity.type
_entity.pdbx_description
1 polymer ?
#
loop_
_entity_poly.entity_id
_entity_poly.type
_entity_poly.pdbx_seq_one_letter_code
_entity_poly.pdbx_strand_id
1 'polypeptide(L)'
;MKQSIEQWLGWIGMGLSIVFLGGFTLVINQMTVDQFSDLFSEVFPSIFSQMTDEDAFVQFQTLGAWFGFTLLLLIVLIVVANFLITYRNYRKPAAGVFVLTGLVCLIGTQYLAFPIAFLFFAAAALCVVRKPKPRNMHPQKECLN
;
A
#
# COMPACT_ATOMS: atom_id res chain seq x y z
N MET A 1 23.20 8.45 -3.80
CA MET A 1 22.25 7.53 -3.13
C MET A 1 21.87 6.42 -4.10
N LYS A 2 22.29 5.17 -3.87
CA LYS A 2 21.93 4.03 -4.73
C LYS A 2 20.68 3.39 -4.12
N GLN A 3 19.49 3.70 -4.65
CA GLN A 3 18.24 3.13 -4.13
C GLN A 3 18.30 1.60 -4.22
N SER A 4 17.98 0.93 -3.12
CA SER A 4 17.90 -0.54 -3.13
C SER A 4 16.58 -0.95 -3.79
N ILE A 5 16.59 -2.04 -4.56
CA ILE A 5 15.40 -2.61 -5.23
C ILE A 5 14.18 -2.70 -4.31
N GLU A 6 14.41 -2.95 -3.01
CA GLU A 6 13.42 -2.95 -1.92
C GLU A 6 12.63 -1.63 -1.83
N GLN A 7 13.32 -0.49 -1.88
CA GLN A 7 12.71 0.84 -1.83
C GLN A 7 11.92 1.11 -3.10
N TRP A 8 12.43 0.65 -4.26
CA TRP A 8 11.77 0.83 -5.54
C TRP A 8 10.45 0.04 -5.60
N LEU A 9 10.42 -1.20 -5.10
CA LEU A 9 9.17 -1.95 -4.92
C LEU A 9 8.20 -1.25 -3.97
N GLY A 10 8.70 -0.68 -2.87
CA GLY A 10 7.89 0.10 -1.94
C GLY A 10 7.23 1.32 -2.60
N TRP A 11 7.97 2.06 -3.43
CA TRP A 11 7.44 3.20 -4.20
C TRP A 11 6.41 2.77 -5.24
N ILE A 12 6.66 1.66 -5.96
CA ILE A 12 5.69 1.12 -6.93
C ILE A 12 4.42 0.67 -6.22
N GLY A 13 4.54 -0.07 -5.12
CA GLY A 13 3.40 -0.50 -4.33
C GLY A 13 2.60 0.68 -3.78
N MET A 14 3.28 1.74 -3.33
CA MET A 14 2.64 2.99 -2.90
C MET A 14 1.88 3.67 -4.05
N GLY A 15 2.51 3.80 -5.22
CA GLY A 15 1.87 4.38 -6.41
C GLY A 15 0.62 3.60 -6.83
N LEU A 16 0.70 2.27 -6.93
CA LEU A 16 -0.45 1.42 -7.21
C LEU A 16 -1.55 1.55 -6.16
N SER A 17 -1.17 1.59 -4.87
CA SER A 17 -2.14 1.73 -3.78
C SER A 17 -2.91 3.06 -3.87
N ILE A 18 -2.21 4.16 -4.16
CA ILE A 18 -2.84 5.48 -4.31
C ILE A 18 -3.79 5.49 -5.50
N VAL A 19 -3.36 4.97 -6.65
CA VAL A 19 -4.22 4.92 -7.85
C VAL A 19 -5.44 4.04 -7.62
N PHE A 20 -5.25 2.85 -7.05
CA PHE A 20 -6.34 1.88 -6.90
C PHE A 20 -7.28 2.24 -5.74
N LEU A 21 -6.77 2.33 -4.50
CA LEU A 21 -7.60 2.61 -3.33
C LEU A 21 -8.03 4.08 -3.30
N GLY A 22 -7.11 5.00 -3.60
CA GLY A 22 -7.39 6.43 -3.59
C GLY A 22 -8.30 6.84 -4.75
N GLY A 23 -8.05 6.29 -5.94
CA GLY A 23 -8.94 6.48 -7.10
C GLY A 23 -10.34 5.94 -6.82
N PHE A 24 -10.47 4.72 -6.32
CA PHE A 24 -11.76 4.15 -5.94
C PHE A 24 -12.49 5.00 -4.89
N THR A 25 -11.79 5.39 -3.82
CA THR A 25 -12.36 6.24 -2.77
C THR A 25 -12.88 7.57 -3.32
N LEU A 26 -12.12 8.22 -4.20
CA LEU A 26 -12.47 9.52 -4.74
C LEU A 26 -13.63 9.44 -5.72
N VAL A 27 -13.62 8.44 -6.61
CA VAL A 27 -14.69 8.16 -7.57
C VAL A 27 -16.00 7.90 -6.83
N ILE A 28 -16.00 6.99 -5.85
CA ILE A 28 -17.22 6.66 -5.09
C ILE A 28 -17.73 7.84 -4.24
N ASN A 29 -16.85 8.65 -3.65
CA ASN A 29 -17.28 9.80 -2.86
C ASN A 29 -17.79 10.98 -3.69
N GLN A 30 -17.37 11.12 -4.95
CA GLN A 30 -17.82 12.21 -5.83
C GLN A 30 -19.03 11.83 -6.69
N MET A 31 -19.31 10.54 -6.85
CA MET A 31 -20.38 10.03 -7.69
C MET A 31 -21.75 10.14 -7.00
N THR A 32 -22.80 10.44 -7.78
CA THR A 32 -24.20 10.40 -7.32
C THR A 32 -24.77 8.99 -7.47
N VAL A 33 -25.87 8.70 -6.76
CA VAL A 33 -26.56 7.40 -6.80
C VAL A 33 -26.93 6.99 -8.23
N ASP A 34 -27.39 7.94 -9.05
CA ASP A 34 -27.80 7.67 -10.44
C ASP A 34 -26.62 7.22 -11.31
N GLN A 35 -25.47 7.90 -11.19
CA GLN A 35 -24.25 7.55 -11.92
C GLN A 35 -23.67 6.20 -11.47
N PHE A 36 -23.82 5.89 -10.18
CA PHE A 36 -23.43 4.60 -9.63
C PHE A 36 -24.30 3.47 -10.17
N SER A 37 -25.63 3.66 -10.20
CA SER A 37 -26.56 2.66 -10.75
C SER A 37 -26.31 2.40 -12.22
N ASP A 38 -26.13 3.44 -13.05
CA ASP A 38 -25.81 3.27 -14.48
C ASP A 38 -24.52 2.46 -14.69
N LEU A 39 -23.42 2.83 -14.01
CA LEU A 39 -22.13 2.17 -14.21
C LEU A 39 -22.08 0.76 -13.63
N PHE A 40 -22.69 0.52 -12.46
CA PHE A 40 -22.63 -0.78 -11.81
C PHE A 40 -23.73 -1.74 -12.26
N SER A 41 -24.88 -1.27 -12.75
CA SER A 41 -25.89 -2.16 -13.33
C SER A 41 -25.41 -2.79 -14.64
N GLU A 42 -24.61 -2.06 -15.43
CA GLU A 42 -24.00 -2.57 -16.65
C GLU A 42 -22.89 -3.60 -16.38
N VAL A 43 -22.10 -3.39 -15.32
CA VAL A 43 -20.96 -4.26 -14.95
C VAL A 43 -21.40 -5.44 -14.07
N PHE A 44 -22.41 -5.26 -13.22
CA PHE A 44 -22.88 -6.24 -12.22
C PHE A 44 -24.42 -6.37 -12.20
N PRO A 45 -25.04 -6.81 -13.31
CA PRO A 45 -26.50 -6.93 -13.41
C PRO A 45 -27.11 -7.90 -12.37
N SER A 46 -26.32 -8.85 -11.84
CA SER A 46 -26.74 -9.85 -10.87
C SER A 46 -26.78 -9.36 -9.41
N ILE A 47 -26.14 -8.23 -9.09
CA ILE A 47 -26.15 -7.62 -7.75
C ILE A 47 -27.35 -6.68 -7.63
N PHE A 48 -27.63 -5.91 -8.68
CA PHE A 48 -28.77 -4.99 -8.77
C PHE A 48 -30.13 -5.70 -8.85
N SER A 49 -30.17 -6.98 -9.22
CA SER A 49 -31.41 -7.77 -9.17
C SER A 49 -31.80 -8.23 -7.77
N GLN A 50 -30.91 -8.09 -6.77
CA GLN A 50 -31.10 -8.59 -5.40
C GLN A 50 -31.18 -7.50 -4.33
N MET A 51 -30.79 -6.25 -4.63
CA MET A 51 -30.80 -5.12 -3.70
C MET A 51 -31.19 -3.82 -4.40
N THR A 52 -31.71 -2.86 -3.63
CA THR A 52 -32.04 -1.51 -4.10
C THR A 52 -30.77 -0.68 -4.30
N ASP A 53 -30.73 0.12 -5.36
CA ASP A 53 -29.57 0.91 -5.78
C ASP A 53 -29.02 1.82 -4.66
N GLU A 54 -29.91 2.36 -3.82
CA GLU A 54 -29.57 3.23 -2.70
C GLU A 54 -28.77 2.50 -1.61
N ASP A 55 -29.18 1.28 -1.24
CA ASP A 55 -28.51 0.49 -0.19
C ASP A 55 -27.12 0.03 -0.66
N ALA A 56 -27.01 -0.38 -1.92
CA ALA A 56 -25.72 -0.72 -2.52
C ALA A 56 -24.80 0.52 -2.51
N PHE A 57 -25.28 1.68 -2.95
CA PHE A 57 -24.49 2.90 -2.97
C PHE A 57 -23.95 3.28 -1.59
N VAL A 58 -24.77 3.21 -0.54
CA VAL A 58 -24.33 3.52 0.85
C VAL A 58 -23.26 2.54 1.34
N GLN A 59 -23.37 1.25 0.99
CA GLN A 59 -22.34 0.27 1.31
C GLN A 59 -21.04 0.55 0.57
N PHE A 60 -21.11 0.88 -0.71
CA PHE A 60 -19.93 1.23 -1.52
C PHE A 60 -19.26 2.51 -1.01
N GLN A 61 -20.02 3.51 -0.59
CA GLN A 61 -19.49 4.74 0.03
C GLN A 61 -18.75 4.43 1.33
N THR A 62 -19.33 3.57 2.17
CA THR A 62 -18.68 3.10 3.42
C THR A 62 -17.40 2.34 3.12
N LEU A 63 -17.40 1.47 2.11
CA LEU A 63 -16.21 0.75 1.63
C LEU A 63 -15.14 1.72 1.12
N GLY A 64 -15.54 2.71 0.33
CA GLY A 64 -14.66 3.76 -0.20
C GLY A 64 -14.00 4.53 0.94
N ALA A 65 -14.77 4.97 1.93
CA ALA A 65 -14.21 5.62 3.12
C ALA A 65 -13.22 4.72 3.87
N TRP A 66 -13.52 3.42 4.01
CA TRP A 66 -12.63 2.44 4.65
C TRP A 66 -11.33 2.22 3.85
N PHE A 67 -11.41 2.22 2.52
CA PHE A 67 -10.25 2.14 1.63
C PHE A 67 -9.38 3.39 1.73
N GLY A 68 -10.00 4.58 1.81
CA GLY A 68 -9.29 5.83 2.05
C GLY A 68 -8.54 5.84 3.38
N PHE A 69 -9.19 5.40 4.47
CA PHE A 69 -8.54 5.27 5.78
C PHE A 69 -7.37 4.28 5.75
N THR A 70 -7.58 3.11 5.14
CA THR A 70 -6.54 2.09 4.95
C THR A 70 -5.36 2.65 4.15
N LEU A 71 -5.63 3.42 3.09
CA LEU A 71 -4.60 4.05 2.27
C LEU A 71 -3.73 5.02 3.07
N LEU A 72 -4.33 5.88 3.92
CA LEU A 72 -3.56 6.78 4.77
C LEU A 72 -2.64 6.00 5.72
N LEU A 73 -3.14 4.91 6.31
CA LEU A 73 -2.36 4.07 7.21
C LEU A 73 -1.20 3.37 6.47
N LEU A 74 -1.45 2.91 5.23
CA LEU A 74 -0.43 2.33 4.35
C LEU A 74 0.68 3.32 4.02
N ILE A 75 0.33 4.57 3.67
CA ILE A 75 1.30 5.62 3.35
C ILE A 75 2.23 5.86 4.55
N VAL A 76 1.66 5.97 5.76
CA VAL A 76 2.45 6.15 6.99
C VAL A 76 3.41 4.98 7.21
N LEU A 77 2.93 3.74 7.08
CA LEU A 77 3.77 2.55 7.24
C LEU A 77 4.91 2.48 6.21
N ILE A 78 4.64 2.82 4.95
CA ILE A 78 5.66 2.82 3.88
C ILE A 78 6.71 3.90 4.13
N VAL A 79 6.31 5.08 4.59
CA VAL A 79 7.24 6.15 4.98
C VAL A 79 8.11 5.71 6.16
N VAL A 80 7.53 5.09 7.19
CA VAL A 80 8.26 4.55 8.34
C VAL A 80 9.24 3.46 7.91
N ALA A 81 8.83 2.53 7.04
CA ALA A 81 9.70 1.47 6.52
C ALA A 81 10.90 2.06 5.76
N ASN A 82 10.65 3.04 4.88
CA ASN A 82 11.71 3.72 4.13
C ASN A 82 12.66 4.51 5.03
N PHE A 83 12.13 5.20 6.04
CA PHE A 83 12.93 5.92 7.03
C PHE A 83 13.83 4.97 7.82
N LEU A 84 13.30 3.81 8.21
CA LEU A 84 14.05 2.81 8.99
C LEU A 84 15.21 2.17 8.20
N ILE A 85 15.02 1.96 6.89
CA ILE A 85 16.07 1.51 5.97
C ILE A 85 17.14 2.59 5.80
N THR A 86 16.71 3.84 5.57
CA THR A 86 17.62 4.95 5.21
C THR A 86 18.42 5.45 6.40
N TYR A 87 17.79 5.60 7.57
CA TYR A 87 18.41 6.27 8.71
C TYR A 87 19.24 5.33 9.58
N ARG A 88 18.82 4.07 9.73
CA ARG A 88 19.37 3.16 10.75
C ARG A 88 19.94 1.85 10.20
N ASN A 89 19.84 1.63 8.88
CA ASN A 89 20.22 0.38 8.19
C ASN A 89 19.62 -0.88 8.86
N TYR A 90 18.47 -0.73 9.53
CA TYR A 90 17.81 -1.83 10.22
C TYR A 90 16.84 -2.55 9.29
N ARG A 91 17.40 -3.44 8.46
CA ARG A 91 16.65 -4.22 7.48
C ARG A 91 15.64 -5.20 8.09
N LYS A 92 15.95 -5.80 9.25
CA LYS A 92 15.03 -6.75 9.94
C LYS A 92 13.71 -6.11 10.38
N PRO A 93 13.69 -4.99 11.14
CA PRO A 93 12.43 -4.35 11.49
C PRO A 93 11.78 -3.68 10.29
N ALA A 94 12.53 -3.21 9.28
CA ALA A 94 11.93 -2.69 8.05
C ALA A 94 11.16 -3.77 7.28
N ALA A 95 11.68 -5.00 7.22
CA ALA A 95 10.94 -6.15 6.69
C ALA A 95 9.66 -6.42 7.48
N GLY A 96 9.73 -6.36 8.82
CA GLY A 96 8.55 -6.48 9.69
C GLY A 96 7.48 -5.44 9.35
N VAL A 97 7.87 -4.17 9.16
CA VAL A 97 6.95 -3.10 8.77
C VAL A 97 6.34 -3.38 7.39
N PHE A 98 7.11 -3.81 6.39
CA PHE A 98 6.57 -4.13 5.06
C PHE A 98 5.60 -5.32 5.06
N VAL A 99 5.84 -6.35 5.88
CA VAL A 99 4.87 -7.45 6.07
C VAL A 99 3.59 -6.90 6.69
N LEU A 100 3.70 -6.04 7.70
CA LEU A 100 2.56 -5.39 8.34
C LEU A 100 1.78 -4.53 7.33
N THR A 101 2.46 -3.76 6.48
CA THR A 101 1.88 -3.01 5.37
C THR A 101 1.09 -3.92 4.42
N GLY A 102 1.68 -5.05 4.00
CA GLY A 102 1.00 -6.01 3.13
C GLY A 102 -0.26 -6.62 3.78
N LEU A 103 -0.19 -6.97 5.06
CA LEU A 103 -1.32 -7.50 5.82
C LEU A 103 -2.45 -6.48 5.99
N VAL A 104 -2.11 -5.24 6.35
CA VAL A 104 -3.07 -4.13 6.44
C VAL A 104 -3.72 -3.89 5.08
N CYS A 105 -2.95 -3.93 3.99
CA CYS A 105 -3.49 -3.79 2.63
C CYS A 105 -4.49 -4.92 2.31
N LEU A 106 -4.15 -6.17 2.63
CA LEU A 106 -5.02 -7.32 2.40
C LEU A 106 -6.34 -7.19 3.17
N ILE A 107 -6.24 -6.95 4.47
CA ILE A 107 -7.40 -6.93 5.37
C ILE A 107 -8.26 -5.69 5.07
N GLY A 108 -7.63 -4.52 4.88
CA GLY A 108 -8.34 -3.28 4.62
C GLY A 108 -9.04 -3.24 3.26
N THR A 109 -8.57 -4.03 2.28
CA THR A 109 -9.21 -4.14 0.95
C THR A 109 -10.06 -5.40 0.78
N GLN A 110 -10.32 -6.16 1.86
CA GLN A 110 -11.05 -7.43 1.79
C GLN A 110 -10.48 -8.38 0.72
N TYR A 111 -9.15 -8.46 0.64
CA TYR A 111 -8.37 -9.26 -0.32
C TYR A 111 -8.44 -8.81 -1.79
N LEU A 112 -9.15 -7.72 -2.13
CA LEU A 112 -9.22 -7.21 -3.51
C LEU A 112 -7.87 -6.69 -4.02
N ALA A 113 -7.08 -6.04 -3.16
CA ALA A 113 -5.76 -5.52 -3.53
C ALA A 113 -4.63 -6.54 -3.33
N PHE A 114 -4.91 -7.85 -3.46
CA PHE A 114 -3.90 -8.90 -3.35
C PHE A 114 -2.66 -8.67 -4.25
N PRO A 115 -2.79 -8.26 -5.53
CA PRO A 115 -1.61 -8.01 -6.38
C PRO A 115 -0.71 -6.89 -5.84
N ILE A 116 -1.31 -5.89 -5.20
CA ILE A 116 -0.59 -4.75 -4.62
C ILE A 116 0.12 -5.17 -3.33
N ALA A 117 -0.59 -5.91 -2.47
CA ALA A 117 -0.02 -6.43 -1.23
C ALA A 117 1.14 -7.40 -1.49
N PHE A 118 1.08 -8.18 -2.57
CA PHE A 118 2.17 -9.05 -3.00
C PHE A 118 3.47 -8.28 -3.24
N LEU A 119 3.41 -7.07 -3.79
CA LEU A 119 4.60 -6.23 -3.98
C LEU A 119 5.23 -5.83 -2.64
N PHE A 120 4.41 -5.55 -1.62
CA PHE A 120 4.90 -5.25 -0.27
C PHE A 120 5.53 -6.47 0.40
N PHE A 121 4.93 -7.65 0.23
CA PHE A 121 5.52 -8.90 0.72
C PHE A 121 6.82 -9.25 -0.01
N ALA A 122 6.90 -9.03 -1.32
CA ALA A 122 8.13 -9.19 -2.09
C ALA A 122 9.23 -8.21 -1.62
N ALA A 123 8.88 -6.96 -1.33
CA ALA A 123 9.80 -5.99 -0.75
C ALA A 123 10.32 -6.44 0.63
N ALA A 124 9.44 -6.97 1.48
CA ALA A 124 9.80 -7.53 2.78
C ALA A 124 10.75 -8.73 2.64
N ALA A 125 10.42 -9.67 1.75
CA ALA A 125 11.24 -10.85 1.50
C ALA A 125 12.64 -10.47 1.02
N LEU A 126 12.75 -9.49 0.11
CA LEU A 126 14.04 -8.98 -0.34
C LEU A 126 14.85 -8.34 0.82
N CYS A 127 14.19 -7.61 1.73
CA CYS A 127 14.84 -7.04 2.91
C CYS A 127 15.38 -8.13 3.88
N VAL A 128 14.73 -9.29 3.96
CA VAL A 128 15.17 -10.42 4.79
C VAL A 128 16.31 -11.19 4.10
N VAL A 129 16.19 -11.46 2.80
CA VAL A 129 17.13 -12.29 2.04
C VAL A 129 18.44 -11.55 1.74
N ARG A 130 18.43 -10.22 1.57
CA ARG A 130 19.66 -9.45 1.34
C ARG A 130 20.49 -9.31 2.61
N LYS A 131 21.61 -10.05 2.64
CA LYS A 131 22.68 -9.90 3.63
C LYS A 131 23.04 -8.41 3.82
N PRO A 132 23.30 -7.97 5.07
CA PRO A 132 23.64 -6.59 5.36
C PRO A 132 24.82 -6.18 4.48
N LYS A 133 24.66 -5.08 3.73
CA LYS A 133 25.80 -4.47 3.05
C LYS A 133 26.80 -4.12 4.16
N PRO A 134 28.07 -4.56 4.08
CA PRO A 134 29.06 -4.20 5.08
C PRO A 134 29.03 -2.68 5.23
N ARG A 135 28.85 -2.23 6.47
CA ARG A 135 29.00 -0.81 6.80
C ARG A 135 30.44 -0.50 6.41
N ASN A 136 30.64 0.27 5.33
CA ASN A 136 31.94 0.85 5.06
C ASN A 136 32.21 1.78 6.23
N MET A 137 32.81 1.26 7.30
CA MET A 137 33.53 2.07 8.25
C MET A 137 34.61 2.73 7.40
N HIS A 138 34.42 4.00 7.08
CA HIS A 138 35.53 4.82 6.68
C HIS A 138 36.57 4.64 7.78
N PRO A 139 37.76 4.05 7.52
CA PRO A 139 38.82 4.12 8.50
C PRO A 139 39.05 5.62 8.69
N GLN A 140 38.79 6.08 9.90
CA GLN A 140 39.18 7.41 10.34
C GLN A 140 40.69 7.44 10.13
N LYS A 141 41.14 8.14 9.07
CA LYS A 141 42.55 8.26 8.78
C LYS A 141 43.19 8.97 9.96
N GLU A 142 44.02 8.24 10.68
CA GLU A 142 45.14 8.80 11.44
C GLU A 142 45.88 9.81 10.55
N CYS A 143 46.02 11.03 11.03
CA CYS A 143 47.13 11.96 10.71
C CYS A 143 47.19 12.99 11.85
N LEU A 144 47.54 12.51 13.04
CA LEU A 144 48.40 13.23 13.97
C LEU A 144 49.83 13.01 13.43
N ASN A 145 50.35 13.99 12.70
CA ASN A 145 51.78 14.26 12.47
C ASN A 145 51.91 15.63 11.80
#